data_AF-A0A1C6VU12-F1
#
_entry.id   AF-A0A1C6VU12-F1
#
_cell.length_a   1.000
_cell.length_b   1.000
_cell.length_c   1.000
_cell.angle_alpha   90.00
_cell.angle_beta   90.00
_cell.angle_gamma   90.00
#
_symmetry.space_group_name_H-M   'P 1'
#
loop_
_entity.id
_entity.type
_entity.pdbx_description
1 polymer ?
#
loop_
_entity_poly.entity_id
_entity_poly.type
_entity_poly.pdbx_seq_one_letter_code
_entity_poly.pdbx_strand_id
1 'polypeptide(L)'
;MLRRTATVAATTLSAASLVLTVALAAHAGADPTAASAAPVAAPEGVAPEMFAALQRDLRLTPAQARARLDVDDRASRVQRVLRTTLGARYGGTWVAERGDAVSVGVTSAADAASVRNLGALPVPVTYPERALDAAVDRLNRGAAAAPDAVVGWYADLPGNAVVVLARDGGTSAARSFAAAAGVPAGVLRVRASTEDPRPYADVIGGNAYYTGSSRCSIGFSVNGGFVTAGHCGRAGARTSQPGGTVRGSTFPGRDYAWVQVDAGNTPRGLVNDYRGGTVAVAGSVEAAVGAAVCRSGSTTGWRCGTIQQKNASVTYPEGTVSGLTRSNACAEPGDSGGSWISGNQAQGVTSGGSGNCSTGGTMYFQPVNPILAAYGLTLVTTGGPGPTPTPTSTGTPPGGTTWQVGTAYAAGATVDHAGVSYRCLQGHTAQPGWEPPNVPALWQRL
;
A
#
# COMPACT_ATOMS: atom_id res chain seq x y z
N MET A 1 -63.44 21.83 1.04
CA MET A 1 -63.78 22.98 1.93
C MET A 1 -62.49 23.64 2.40
N LEU A 2 -62.56 24.96 2.56
CA LEU A 2 -61.55 26.02 2.67
C LEU A 2 -60.07 25.76 3.07
N ARG A 3 -59.23 26.53 2.35
CA ARG A 3 -57.83 26.97 2.58
C ARG A 3 -57.58 27.61 3.96
N ARG A 4 -56.30 27.60 4.41
CA ARG A 4 -55.59 28.82 4.88
C ARG A 4 -54.07 28.63 4.86
N THR A 5 -53.40 29.51 4.12
CA THR A 5 -51.94 29.75 4.07
C THR A 5 -51.61 30.98 4.93
N ALA A 6 -50.41 31.03 5.51
CA ALA A 6 -49.88 32.17 6.25
C ALA A 6 -48.59 32.71 5.60
N THR A 7 -48.38 33.99 5.81
CA THR A 7 -47.68 34.99 4.99
C THR A 7 -46.18 35.10 5.28
N VAL A 8 -45.41 35.48 4.26
CA VAL A 8 -44.06 36.07 4.38
C VAL A 8 -44.17 37.53 3.92
N ALA A 9 -43.58 38.46 4.67
CA ALA A 9 -43.37 39.84 4.21
C ALA A 9 -42.00 40.33 4.66
N ALA A 10 -41.16 40.66 3.68
CA ALA A 10 -39.91 41.39 3.83
C ALA A 10 -40.17 42.88 3.59
N THR A 11 -39.48 43.75 4.32
CA THR A 11 -39.38 45.17 3.99
C THR A 11 -37.95 45.64 4.18
N THR A 12 -37.42 46.26 3.14
CA THR A 12 -36.20 47.06 3.08
C THR A 12 -36.54 48.52 3.41
N LEU A 13 -35.59 49.28 3.97
CA LEU A 13 -35.41 50.69 3.61
C LEU A 13 -34.03 51.21 4.02
N SER A 14 -33.44 51.98 3.11
CA SER A 14 -32.10 52.56 3.15
C SER A 14 -32.09 53.97 3.76
N ALA A 15 -30.97 54.40 4.35
CA ALA A 15 -30.58 55.82 4.39
C ALA A 15 -29.05 55.96 4.49
N ALA A 16 -28.49 56.74 3.56
CA ALA A 16 -27.12 57.24 3.49
C ALA A 16 -26.99 58.53 4.35
N SER A 17 -25.87 59.14 4.74
CA SER A 17 -24.43 59.14 4.41
C SER A 17 -23.72 59.91 5.55
N LEU A 18 -22.44 59.65 5.85
CA LEU A 18 -21.41 60.71 5.92
C LEU A 18 -20.01 60.09 6.07
N VAL A 19 -19.10 60.50 5.19
CA VAL A 19 -17.70 60.09 5.13
C VAL A 19 -16.88 60.97 6.07
N LEU A 20 -16.08 60.35 6.94
CA LEU A 20 -14.96 61.01 7.63
C LEU A 20 -13.72 60.12 7.49
N THR A 21 -12.83 60.50 6.59
CA THR A 21 -11.52 59.88 6.39
C THR A 21 -10.55 60.38 7.45
N VAL A 22 -10.24 59.54 8.44
CA VAL A 22 -9.10 59.72 9.33
C VAL A 22 -8.03 58.70 8.95
N ALA A 23 -6.90 59.18 8.46
CA ALA A 23 -5.71 58.38 8.21
C ALA A 23 -5.07 58.03 9.56
N LEU A 24 -5.14 56.76 9.95
CA LEU A 24 -4.32 56.21 11.04
C LEU A 24 -3.35 55.19 10.46
N ALA A 25 -2.06 55.47 10.65
CA ALA A 25 -0.95 54.64 10.25
C ALA A 25 -1.12 53.21 10.79
N ALA A 26 -1.20 52.23 9.90
CA ALA A 26 -1.09 50.82 10.23
C ALA A 26 0.31 50.56 10.80
N HIS A 27 0.42 50.51 12.13
CA HIS A 27 1.51 49.81 12.76
C HIS A 27 1.32 48.34 12.42
N ALA A 28 2.18 47.81 11.55
CA ALA A 28 2.32 46.37 11.36
C ALA A 28 2.80 45.77 12.69
N GLY A 29 1.84 45.46 13.56
CA GLY A 29 2.06 44.52 14.64
C GLY A 29 2.41 43.20 13.99
N ALA A 30 3.64 42.75 14.19
CA ALA A 30 4.00 41.38 13.88
C ALA A 30 3.02 40.47 14.63
N ASP A 31 2.16 39.77 13.87
CA ASP A 31 1.44 38.62 14.41
C ASP A 31 2.48 37.72 15.07
N PRO A 32 2.30 37.30 16.34
CA PRO A 32 3.17 36.31 16.92
C PRO A 32 2.93 35.04 16.10
N THR A 33 3.88 34.74 15.22
CA THR A 33 4.01 33.45 14.55
C THR A 33 3.74 32.39 15.60
N ALA A 34 2.64 31.65 15.43
CA ALA A 34 2.34 30.49 16.25
C ALA A 34 3.61 29.64 16.29
N ALA A 35 4.27 29.64 17.46
CA ALA A 35 5.44 28.84 17.67
C ALA A 35 5.04 27.41 17.33
N SER A 36 5.67 26.85 16.29
CA SER A 36 5.56 25.44 15.98
C SER A 36 5.97 24.69 17.26
N ALA A 37 4.98 24.17 17.99
CA ALA A 37 5.24 23.40 19.19
C ALA A 37 6.14 22.25 18.78
N ALA A 38 7.34 22.17 19.36
CA ALA A 38 8.28 21.10 19.09
C ALA A 38 7.56 19.74 19.25
N PRO A 39 7.87 18.73 18.41
CA PRO A 39 7.27 17.40 18.54
C PRO A 39 7.44 16.91 19.98
N VAL A 40 6.33 16.61 20.63
CA VAL A 40 6.33 16.15 22.01
C VAL A 40 7.01 14.77 22.07
N ALA A 41 8.12 14.68 22.81
CA ALA A 41 8.92 13.45 22.91
C ALA A 41 8.11 12.27 23.47
N ALA A 42 8.39 11.07 22.94
CA ALA A 42 7.76 9.84 23.41
C ALA A 42 8.16 9.52 24.87
N PRO A 43 7.30 8.80 25.62
CA PRO A 43 7.66 8.26 26.93
C PRO A 43 8.89 7.35 26.87
N GLU A 44 9.61 7.24 27.98
CA GLU A 44 10.72 6.30 28.13
C GLU A 44 10.26 4.86 27.85
N GLY A 45 11.07 4.09 27.12
CA GLY A 45 10.74 2.71 26.74
C GLY A 45 9.75 2.57 25.58
N VAL A 46 9.24 3.67 25.02
CA VAL A 46 8.33 3.67 23.87
C VAL A 46 9.05 4.26 22.64
N ALA A 47 9.07 3.51 21.55
CA ALA A 47 9.66 3.98 20.29
C ALA A 47 8.95 5.26 19.80
N PRO A 48 9.67 6.33 19.43
CA PRO A 48 9.08 7.58 18.95
C PRO A 48 8.10 7.40 17.78
N GLU A 49 8.40 6.45 16.88
CA GLU A 49 7.58 6.12 15.72
C GLU A 49 6.25 5.46 16.13
N MET A 50 6.29 4.57 17.13
CA MET A 50 5.07 3.96 17.69
C MET A 50 4.21 5.03 18.36
N PHE A 51 4.81 5.92 19.16
CA PHE A 51 4.07 6.96 19.85
C PHE A 51 3.43 7.97 18.89
N ALA A 52 4.11 8.31 17.79
CA ALA A 52 3.56 9.13 16.72
C ALA A 52 2.40 8.42 15.98
N ALA A 53 2.56 7.12 15.69
CA ALA A 53 1.51 6.31 15.06
C ALA A 53 0.26 6.22 15.95
N LEU A 54 0.43 5.99 17.26
CA LEU A 54 -0.67 5.93 18.22
C LEU A 54 -1.52 7.21 18.22
N GLN A 55 -0.85 8.38 18.22
CA GLN A 55 -1.52 9.68 18.14
C GLN A 55 -2.29 9.86 16.84
N ARG A 56 -1.65 9.57 15.70
CA ARG A 56 -2.24 9.73 14.37
C ARG A 56 -3.46 8.83 14.19
N ASP A 57 -3.31 7.54 14.49
CA ASP A 57 -4.28 6.51 14.12
C ASP A 57 -5.47 6.46 15.07
N LEU A 58 -5.22 6.67 16.36
CA LEU A 58 -6.29 6.75 17.37
C LEU A 58 -6.81 8.17 17.57
N ARG A 59 -6.29 9.15 16.81
CA ARG A 59 -6.66 10.57 16.88
C ARG A 59 -6.51 11.16 18.29
N LEU A 60 -5.39 10.86 18.93
CA LEU A 60 -5.07 11.28 20.29
C LEU A 60 -4.08 12.45 20.30
N THR A 61 -4.26 13.39 21.22
CA THR A 61 -3.22 14.35 21.58
C THR A 61 -2.04 13.63 22.24
N PRO A 62 -0.83 14.24 22.29
CA PRO A 62 0.31 13.64 22.99
C PRO A 62 -0.01 13.25 24.43
N ALA A 63 -0.73 14.08 25.18
CA ALA A 63 -1.11 13.78 26.55
C ALA A 63 -2.06 12.57 26.65
N GLN A 64 -3.05 12.48 25.76
CA GLN A 64 -3.97 11.35 25.69
C GLN A 64 -3.26 10.06 25.27
N ALA A 65 -2.30 10.13 24.35
CA ALA A 65 -1.51 8.97 23.95
C ALA A 65 -0.66 8.41 25.11
N ARG A 66 -0.10 9.28 25.96
CA ARG A 66 0.60 8.82 27.19
C ARG A 66 -0.35 8.14 28.17
N ALA A 67 -1.47 8.79 28.47
CA ALA A 67 -2.48 8.21 29.35
C ALA A 67 -3.01 6.86 28.84
N ARG A 68 -3.15 6.72 27.51
CA ARG A 68 -3.53 5.46 26.87
C ARG A 68 -2.48 4.35 27.09
N LEU A 69 -1.20 4.66 26.93
CA LEU A 69 -0.12 3.70 27.20
C LEU A 69 -0.12 3.24 28.67
N ASP A 70 -0.36 4.15 29.62
CA ASP A 70 -0.48 3.80 31.04
C ASP A 70 -1.67 2.84 31.32
N VAL A 71 -2.78 3.03 30.61
CA VAL A 71 -3.96 2.15 30.67
C VAL A 71 -3.64 0.77 30.07
N ASP A 72 -2.98 0.71 28.91
CA ASP A 72 -2.60 -0.54 28.24
C ASP A 72 -1.61 -1.36 29.10
N ASP A 73 -0.66 -0.69 29.74
CA ASP A 73 0.30 -1.29 30.68
C ASP A 73 -0.41 -1.84 31.93
N ARG A 74 -1.38 -1.09 32.47
CA ARG A 74 -2.20 -1.54 33.60
C ARG A 74 -3.04 -2.75 33.19
N ALA A 75 -3.69 -2.72 32.02
CA ALA A 75 -4.49 -3.82 31.51
C ALA A 75 -3.68 -5.11 31.42
N SER A 76 -2.46 -5.03 30.90
CA SER A 76 -1.53 -6.17 30.81
C SER A 76 -1.16 -6.75 32.17
N ARG A 77 -0.92 -5.90 33.19
CA ARG A 77 -0.64 -6.35 34.56
C ARG A 77 -1.86 -6.98 35.24
N VAL A 78 -3.02 -6.31 35.15
CA VAL A 78 -4.30 -6.77 35.71
C VAL A 78 -4.67 -8.13 35.13
N GLN A 79 -4.62 -8.27 33.79
CA GLN A 79 -4.89 -9.52 33.10
C GLN A 79 -4.03 -10.66 33.62
N ARG A 80 -2.70 -10.45 33.72
CA ARG A 80 -1.78 -11.50 34.17
C ARG A 80 -2.10 -11.97 35.59
N VAL A 81 -2.32 -11.03 36.51
CA VAL A 81 -2.58 -11.37 37.92
C VAL A 81 -3.94 -12.04 38.07
N LEU A 82 -5.01 -11.44 37.54
CA LEU A 82 -6.37 -11.92 37.78
C LEU A 82 -6.72 -13.19 37.01
N ARG A 83 -6.11 -13.42 35.84
CA ARG A 83 -6.30 -14.69 35.11
C ARG A 83 -5.80 -15.87 35.94
N THR A 84 -4.66 -15.73 36.62
CA THR A 84 -4.11 -16.77 37.50
C THR A 84 -4.89 -16.88 38.82
N THR A 85 -5.18 -15.77 39.48
CA THR A 85 -5.77 -15.79 40.84
C THR A 85 -7.26 -16.12 40.86
N LEU A 86 -8.02 -15.65 39.86
CA LEU A 86 -9.46 -15.94 39.77
C LEU A 86 -9.74 -17.25 39.01
N GLY A 87 -8.82 -17.65 38.12
CA GLY A 87 -8.86 -18.91 37.39
C GLY A 87 -10.21 -19.16 36.71
N ALA A 88 -10.94 -20.15 37.22
CA ALA A 88 -12.26 -20.56 36.72
C ALA A 88 -13.33 -19.46 36.68
N ARG A 89 -13.15 -18.38 37.47
CA ARG A 89 -14.11 -17.28 37.65
C ARG A 89 -13.73 -16.02 36.88
N TYR A 90 -12.56 -16.04 36.23
CA TYR A 90 -12.07 -14.95 35.40
C TYR A 90 -12.86 -14.88 34.09
N GLY A 91 -13.47 -13.73 33.81
CA GLY A 91 -14.29 -13.44 32.63
C GLY A 91 -13.57 -12.72 31.50
N GLY A 92 -12.26 -12.46 31.64
CA GLY A 92 -11.46 -11.71 30.68
C GLY A 92 -11.18 -10.27 31.12
N THR A 93 -10.15 -9.65 30.55
CA THR A 93 -9.78 -8.25 30.76
C THR A 93 -9.84 -7.53 29.42
N TRP A 94 -10.35 -6.30 29.41
CA TRP A 94 -10.34 -5.45 28.22
C TRP A 94 -10.16 -3.99 28.60
N VAL A 95 -9.65 -3.21 27.66
CA VAL A 95 -9.65 -1.75 27.75
C VAL A 95 -11.03 -1.26 27.31
N ALA A 96 -11.64 -0.36 28.07
CA ALA A 96 -12.93 0.22 27.72
C ALA A 96 -12.85 0.97 26.39
N GLU A 97 -13.97 1.11 25.68
CA GLU A 97 -14.03 1.70 24.33
C GLU A 97 -13.38 3.10 24.23
N ARG A 98 -13.49 3.90 25.29
CA ARG A 98 -12.87 5.23 25.38
C ARG A 98 -11.34 5.20 25.58
N GLY A 99 -10.75 4.04 25.88
CA GLY A 99 -9.32 3.88 26.09
C GLY A 99 -8.81 4.37 27.46
N ASP A 100 -9.71 4.70 28.39
CA ASP A 100 -9.43 5.41 29.64
C ASP A 100 -9.54 4.53 30.90
N ALA A 101 -10.04 3.30 30.77
CA ALA A 101 -10.25 2.39 31.88
C ALA A 101 -9.99 0.94 31.50
N VAL A 102 -9.62 0.13 32.50
CA VAL A 102 -9.48 -1.32 32.39
C VAL A 102 -10.70 -1.97 33.04
N SER A 103 -11.37 -2.87 32.32
CA SER A 103 -12.51 -3.63 32.80
C SER A 103 -12.16 -5.11 32.90
N VAL A 104 -12.71 -5.79 33.91
CA VAL A 104 -12.48 -7.21 34.14
C VAL A 104 -13.81 -7.91 34.37
N GLY A 105 -14.11 -8.89 33.53
CA GLY A 105 -15.24 -9.79 33.71
C GLY A 105 -15.02 -10.69 34.92
N VAL A 106 -16.02 -10.78 35.81
CA VAL A 106 -16.03 -11.72 36.94
C VAL A 106 -17.36 -12.46 37.02
N THR A 107 -17.33 -13.77 37.26
CA THR A 107 -18.55 -14.57 37.42
C THR A 107 -19.07 -14.62 38.86
N SER A 108 -18.32 -14.03 39.80
CA SER A 108 -18.70 -13.93 41.21
C SER A 108 -18.51 -12.51 41.73
N ALA A 109 -19.55 -11.97 42.38
CA ALA A 109 -19.50 -10.65 42.99
C ALA A 109 -18.42 -10.53 44.08
N ALA A 110 -18.01 -11.64 44.69
CA ALA A 110 -16.95 -11.68 45.70
C ALA A 110 -15.58 -11.24 45.15
N ASP A 111 -15.35 -11.34 43.84
CA ASP A 111 -14.08 -10.98 43.21
C ASP A 111 -13.93 -9.48 42.93
N ALA A 112 -15.01 -8.71 43.08
CA ALA A 112 -15.03 -7.29 42.74
C ALA A 112 -13.99 -6.48 43.54
N ALA A 113 -13.71 -6.86 44.78
CA ALA A 113 -12.68 -6.21 45.59
C ALA A 113 -11.27 -6.45 45.02
N SER A 114 -10.95 -7.68 44.64
CA SER A 114 -9.66 -8.04 44.03
C SER A 114 -9.42 -7.29 42.72
N VAL A 115 -10.46 -7.11 41.91
CA VAL A 115 -10.38 -6.32 40.67
C VAL A 115 -10.10 -4.84 40.96
N ARG A 116 -10.85 -4.23 41.89
CA ARG A 116 -10.68 -2.80 42.25
C ARG A 116 -9.32 -2.52 42.86
N ASN A 117 -8.77 -3.45 43.66
CA ASN A 117 -7.45 -3.33 44.27
C ASN A 117 -6.32 -3.22 43.24
N LEU A 118 -6.55 -3.68 42.00
CA LEU A 118 -5.59 -3.55 40.89
C LEU A 118 -5.91 -2.36 39.96
N GLY A 119 -6.83 -1.48 40.36
CA GLY A 119 -7.18 -0.27 39.61
C GLY A 119 -8.01 -0.54 38.35
N ALA A 120 -8.78 -1.63 38.34
CA ALA A 120 -9.69 -2.00 37.25
C ALA A 120 -11.16 -2.01 37.71
N LEU A 121 -12.08 -2.01 36.74
CA LEU A 121 -13.52 -2.01 36.95
C LEU A 121 -14.07 -3.45 36.88
N PRO A 122 -14.67 -4.00 37.95
CA PRO A 122 -15.31 -5.30 37.89
C PRO A 122 -16.63 -5.23 37.12
N VAL A 123 -16.77 -6.10 36.12
CA VAL A 123 -17.97 -6.25 35.31
C VAL A 123 -18.56 -7.63 35.57
N PRO A 124 -19.78 -7.74 36.13
CA PRO A 124 -20.44 -9.02 36.27
C PRO A 124 -20.69 -9.66 34.91
N VAL A 125 -20.27 -10.91 34.74
CA VAL A 125 -20.47 -11.68 33.50
C VAL A 125 -21.00 -13.07 33.79
N THR A 126 -21.68 -13.67 32.81
CA THR A 126 -22.26 -15.02 32.92
C THR A 126 -21.22 -16.11 32.68
N TYR A 127 -20.42 -15.93 31.63
CA TYR A 127 -19.45 -16.93 31.17
C TYR A 127 -18.03 -16.52 31.55
N PRO A 128 -17.23 -17.41 32.16
CA PRO A 128 -15.81 -17.16 32.32
C PRO A 128 -15.11 -17.22 30.96
N GLU A 129 -13.96 -16.57 30.82
CA GLU A 129 -13.17 -16.47 29.59
C GLU A 129 -12.90 -17.87 28.99
N ARG A 130 -12.49 -18.83 29.82
CA ARG A 130 -12.25 -20.22 29.42
C ARG A 130 -13.46 -20.90 28.76
N ALA A 131 -14.68 -20.49 29.09
CA ALA A 131 -15.89 -21.05 28.49
C ALA A 131 -16.15 -20.45 27.11
N LEU A 132 -15.82 -19.17 26.92
CA LEU A 132 -15.85 -18.50 25.61
C LEU A 132 -14.77 -19.11 24.69
N ASP A 133 -13.54 -19.26 25.20
CA ASP A 133 -12.43 -19.89 24.47
C ASP A 133 -12.77 -21.33 24.06
N ALA A 134 -13.35 -22.13 24.96
CA ALA A 134 -13.77 -23.50 24.64
C ALA A 134 -14.88 -23.57 23.56
N ALA A 135 -15.69 -22.52 23.41
CA ALA A 135 -16.67 -22.40 22.34
C ALA A 135 -16.01 -21.95 21.01
N VAL A 136 -15.02 -21.07 21.06
CA VAL A 136 -14.17 -20.73 19.89
C VAL A 136 -13.41 -21.97 19.40
N ASP A 137 -12.82 -22.77 20.31
CA ASP A 137 -12.10 -24.00 19.96
C ASP A 137 -12.99 -25.04 19.28
N ARG A 138 -14.28 -25.08 19.65
CA ARG A 138 -15.28 -25.90 18.97
C ARG A 138 -15.47 -25.46 17.51
N LEU A 139 -15.61 -24.16 17.25
CA LEU A 139 -15.68 -23.61 15.89
C LEU A 139 -14.39 -23.87 15.11
N ASN A 140 -13.22 -23.70 15.74
CA ASN A 140 -11.92 -23.96 15.12
C ASN A 140 -11.78 -25.41 14.64
N ARG A 141 -12.24 -26.40 15.42
CA ARG A 141 -12.24 -27.81 14.99
C ARG A 141 -13.16 -28.08 13.79
N GLY A 142 -14.21 -27.27 13.62
CA GLY A 142 -15.13 -27.33 12.49
C GLY A 142 -14.75 -26.43 11.31
N ALA A 143 -13.63 -25.69 11.37
CA ALA A 143 -13.34 -24.59 10.45
C ALA A 143 -13.37 -24.98 8.97
N ALA A 144 -12.91 -26.20 8.62
CA ALA A 144 -12.93 -26.70 7.25
C ALA A 144 -14.34 -26.89 6.67
N ALA A 145 -15.35 -27.01 7.53
CA ALA A 145 -16.76 -27.12 7.16
C ALA A 145 -17.52 -25.79 7.26
N ALA A 146 -16.82 -24.68 7.53
CA ALA A 146 -17.45 -23.36 7.59
C ALA A 146 -17.98 -22.98 6.19
N PRO A 147 -19.26 -22.59 6.07
CA PRO A 147 -19.80 -22.08 4.82
C PRO A 147 -19.07 -20.81 4.36
N ASP A 148 -18.97 -20.57 3.05
CA ASP A 148 -18.39 -19.34 2.48
C ASP A 148 -19.05 -18.05 3.01
N ALA A 149 -20.28 -18.15 3.52
CA ALA A 149 -20.99 -17.04 4.13
C ALA A 149 -20.44 -16.63 5.51
N VAL A 150 -19.62 -17.46 6.17
CA VAL A 150 -18.98 -17.19 7.46
C VAL A 150 -17.60 -16.58 7.23
N VAL A 151 -17.36 -15.37 7.72
CA VAL A 151 -16.11 -14.63 7.48
C VAL A 151 -15.16 -14.63 8.68
N GLY A 152 -15.65 -15.02 9.86
CA GLY A 152 -14.82 -15.16 11.06
C GLY A 152 -15.63 -15.43 12.32
N TRP A 153 -14.95 -15.76 13.41
CA TRP A 153 -15.55 -15.93 14.74
C TRP A 153 -14.55 -15.59 15.85
N TYR A 154 -15.06 -15.11 16.99
CA TYR A 154 -14.23 -14.69 18.13
C TYR A 154 -14.99 -14.72 19.47
N ALA A 155 -14.24 -14.69 20.57
CA ALA A 155 -14.77 -14.43 21.90
C ALA A 155 -14.91 -12.90 22.13
N ASP A 156 -16.13 -12.44 22.31
CA ASP A 156 -16.46 -11.05 22.66
C ASP A 156 -16.48 -10.93 24.19
N LEU A 157 -15.35 -10.53 24.79
CA LEU A 157 -15.24 -10.40 26.25
C LEU A 157 -16.19 -9.33 26.81
N PRO A 158 -16.27 -8.10 26.26
CA PRO A 158 -17.22 -7.09 26.72
C PRO A 158 -18.68 -7.53 26.55
N GLY A 159 -19.03 -8.18 25.43
CA GLY A 159 -20.37 -8.70 25.16
C GLY A 159 -20.68 -10.04 25.86
N ASN A 160 -19.69 -10.63 26.53
CA ASN A 160 -19.70 -11.95 27.16
C ASN A 160 -20.35 -13.06 26.30
N ALA A 161 -19.88 -13.16 25.05
CA ALA A 161 -20.45 -14.07 24.04
C ALA A 161 -19.37 -14.61 23.09
N VAL A 162 -19.72 -15.59 22.27
CA VAL A 162 -18.96 -15.95 21.06
C VAL A 162 -19.71 -15.42 19.85
N VAL A 163 -19.04 -14.59 19.06
CA VAL A 163 -19.59 -13.97 17.86
C VAL A 163 -19.14 -14.73 16.64
N VAL A 164 -20.08 -15.06 15.74
CA VAL A 164 -19.81 -15.51 14.37
C VAL A 164 -20.23 -14.41 13.40
N LEU A 165 -19.30 -13.96 12.58
CA LEU A 165 -19.50 -12.95 11.55
C LEU A 165 -19.95 -13.62 10.26
N ALA A 166 -21.06 -13.13 9.70
CA ALA A 166 -21.64 -13.66 8.48
C ALA A 166 -21.86 -12.55 7.45
N ARG A 167 -21.60 -12.84 6.17
CA ARG A 167 -21.98 -11.96 5.06
C ARG A 167 -23.50 -11.73 5.03
N ASP A 168 -23.95 -10.69 4.35
CA ASP A 168 -25.38 -10.41 4.18
C ASP A 168 -26.13 -11.63 3.63
N GLY A 169 -27.27 -11.96 4.27
CA GLY A 169 -28.04 -13.18 3.99
C GLY A 169 -27.47 -14.48 4.59
N GLY A 170 -26.22 -14.47 5.09
CA GLY A 170 -25.50 -15.63 5.60
C GLY A 170 -25.79 -16.03 7.05
N THR A 171 -26.57 -15.24 7.78
CA THR A 171 -26.73 -15.43 9.25
C THR A 171 -27.36 -16.77 9.63
N SER A 172 -28.24 -17.34 8.80
CA SER A 172 -28.81 -18.66 9.05
C SER A 172 -27.78 -19.77 8.91
N ALA A 173 -26.94 -19.72 7.88
CA ALA A 173 -25.86 -20.68 7.66
C ALA A 173 -24.83 -20.62 8.80
N ALA A 174 -24.49 -19.40 9.27
CA ALA A 174 -23.62 -19.20 10.42
C ALA A 174 -24.18 -19.81 11.72
N ARG A 175 -25.50 -19.69 11.97
CA ARG A 175 -26.15 -20.35 13.12
C ARG A 175 -26.08 -21.87 13.02
N SER A 176 -26.38 -22.43 11.86
CA SER A 176 -26.29 -23.88 11.62
C SER A 176 -24.87 -24.41 11.79
N PHE A 177 -23.88 -23.68 11.28
CA PHE A 177 -22.46 -24.00 11.45
C PHE A 177 -22.07 -24.03 12.93
N ALA A 178 -22.41 -22.99 13.69
CA ALA A 178 -22.10 -22.91 15.11
C ALA A 178 -22.81 -24.01 15.93
N ALA A 179 -24.06 -24.32 15.59
CA ALA A 179 -24.81 -25.40 16.22
C ALA A 179 -24.17 -26.78 15.93
N ALA A 180 -23.74 -27.03 14.69
CA ALA A 180 -23.04 -28.24 14.30
C ALA A 180 -21.69 -28.39 15.00
N ALA A 181 -20.98 -27.27 15.25
CA ALA A 181 -19.77 -27.25 16.06
C ALA A 181 -20.02 -27.47 17.57
N GLY A 182 -21.29 -27.52 18.00
CA GLY A 182 -21.68 -27.71 19.40
C GLY A 182 -21.53 -26.47 20.26
N VAL A 183 -21.59 -25.27 19.66
CA VAL A 183 -21.61 -24.01 20.42
C VAL A 183 -23.00 -23.82 21.05
N PRO A 184 -23.10 -23.64 22.38
CA PRO A 184 -24.39 -23.43 23.04
C PRO A 184 -25.10 -22.16 22.54
N ALA A 185 -26.41 -22.25 22.29
CA ALA A 185 -27.19 -21.12 21.77
C ALA A 185 -27.16 -19.88 22.69
N GLY A 186 -27.06 -20.06 24.01
CA GLY A 186 -27.00 -18.96 24.98
C GLY A 186 -25.76 -18.07 24.85
N VAL A 187 -24.61 -18.67 24.51
CA VAL A 187 -23.33 -17.95 24.34
C VAL A 187 -23.14 -17.42 22.92
N LEU A 188 -23.83 -17.99 21.93
CA LEU A 188 -23.68 -17.61 20.52
C LEU A 188 -24.35 -16.27 20.20
N ARG A 189 -23.65 -15.43 19.44
CA ARG A 189 -24.21 -14.29 18.71
C ARG A 189 -23.79 -14.39 17.26
N VAL A 190 -24.72 -14.13 16.33
CA VAL A 190 -24.39 -14.02 14.91
C VAL A 190 -24.57 -12.58 14.49
N ARG A 191 -23.54 -11.98 13.90
CA ARG A 191 -23.57 -10.59 13.43
C ARG A 191 -23.39 -10.58 11.91
N ALA A 192 -24.23 -9.80 11.22
CA ALA A 192 -23.96 -9.45 9.83
C ALA A 192 -22.66 -8.62 9.78
N SER A 193 -21.79 -8.92 8.83
CA SER A 193 -20.52 -8.23 8.63
C SER A 193 -20.23 -8.09 7.15
N THR A 194 -19.69 -6.93 6.79
CA THR A 194 -19.14 -6.63 5.46
C THR A 194 -17.63 -6.91 5.38
N GLU A 195 -17.05 -7.56 6.39
CA GLU A 195 -15.64 -7.91 6.41
C GLU A 195 -15.28 -8.97 5.35
N ASP A 196 -14.18 -8.73 4.62
CA ASP A 196 -13.60 -9.66 3.64
C ASP A 196 -12.06 -9.67 3.81
N PRO A 197 -11.53 -10.24 4.91
CA PRO A 197 -10.09 -10.22 5.17
C PRO A 197 -9.32 -11.01 4.11
N ARG A 198 -8.22 -10.41 3.61
CA ARG A 198 -7.32 -11.04 2.62
C ARG A 198 -5.88 -11.01 3.11
N PRO A 199 -5.08 -12.07 2.89
CA PRO A 199 -3.65 -12.05 3.16
C PRO A 199 -2.96 -10.95 2.34
N TYR A 200 -2.03 -10.22 2.96
CA TYR A 200 -1.20 -9.26 2.23
C TYR A 200 -0.08 -9.98 1.48
N ALA A 201 0.07 -9.74 0.19
CA ALA A 201 1.14 -10.31 -0.64
C ALA A 201 1.95 -9.21 -1.32
N ASP A 202 3.28 -9.28 -1.18
CA ASP A 202 4.17 -8.37 -1.92
C ASP A 202 4.25 -8.81 -3.39
N VAL A 203 4.06 -7.85 -4.29
CA VAL A 203 4.19 -8.03 -5.74
C VAL A 203 5.62 -7.65 -6.10
N ILE A 204 6.41 -8.65 -6.48
CA ILE A 204 7.86 -8.55 -6.72
C ILE A 204 8.14 -9.07 -8.13
N GLY A 205 8.96 -8.34 -8.89
CA GLY A 205 9.39 -8.74 -10.23
C GLY A 205 10.07 -10.12 -10.22
N GLY A 206 9.79 -10.93 -11.23
CA GLY A 206 10.30 -12.30 -11.37
C GLY A 206 9.47 -13.38 -10.69
N ASN A 207 8.63 -13.05 -9.70
CA ASN A 207 7.74 -14.03 -9.08
C ASN A 207 6.67 -14.53 -10.08
N ALA A 208 6.20 -15.76 -9.87
CA ALA A 208 5.12 -16.33 -10.69
C ALA A 208 3.82 -15.55 -10.49
N TYR A 209 2.99 -15.52 -11.55
CA TYR A 209 1.56 -15.29 -11.48
C TYR A 209 0.86 -16.15 -12.53
N TYR A 210 -0.46 -16.32 -12.41
CA TYR A 210 -1.21 -17.22 -13.27
C TYR A 210 -2.39 -16.51 -13.92
N THR A 211 -2.63 -16.79 -15.20
CA THR A 211 -3.86 -16.42 -15.92
C THR A 211 -4.56 -17.72 -16.35
N GLY A 212 -5.53 -18.18 -15.56
CA GLY A 212 -6.07 -19.53 -15.73
C GLY A 212 -5.00 -20.60 -15.43
N SER A 213 -4.72 -21.49 -16.39
CA SER A 213 -3.67 -22.51 -16.27
C SER A 213 -2.29 -22.03 -16.73
N SER A 214 -2.19 -20.85 -17.37
CA SER A 214 -0.93 -20.32 -17.89
C SER A 214 -0.13 -19.66 -16.77
N ARG A 215 1.10 -20.14 -16.54
CA ARG A 215 2.08 -19.52 -15.63
C ARG A 215 2.94 -18.51 -16.40
N CYS A 216 3.01 -17.29 -15.90
CA CYS A 216 3.96 -16.28 -16.32
C CYS A 216 4.70 -15.70 -15.11
N SER A 217 5.59 -14.75 -15.37
CA SER A 217 6.36 -14.04 -14.35
C SER A 217 6.02 -12.55 -14.35
N ILE A 218 6.00 -11.96 -13.15
CA ILE A 218 5.81 -10.54 -12.95
C ILE A 218 7.01 -9.79 -13.55
N GLY A 219 6.76 -8.73 -14.32
CA GLY A 219 7.81 -7.89 -14.89
C GLY A 219 8.29 -6.88 -13.87
N PHE A 220 7.61 -5.74 -13.76
CA PHE A 220 7.93 -4.74 -12.76
C PHE A 220 6.67 -4.19 -12.11
N SER A 221 6.74 -3.94 -10.81
CA SER A 221 5.70 -3.23 -10.09
C SER A 221 5.52 -1.81 -10.64
N VAL A 222 4.26 -1.45 -10.86
CA VAL A 222 3.82 -0.10 -11.19
C VAL A 222 2.77 0.32 -10.17
N ASN A 223 2.45 1.61 -10.08
CA ASN A 223 1.40 2.07 -9.17
C ASN A 223 0.09 1.31 -9.43
N GLY A 224 -0.38 0.57 -8.42
CA GLY A 224 -1.60 -0.23 -8.47
C GLY A 224 -1.49 -1.59 -9.18
N GLY A 225 -0.30 -2.04 -9.58
CA GLY A 225 -0.18 -3.30 -10.34
C GLY A 225 1.22 -3.70 -10.75
N PHE A 226 1.32 -4.44 -11.85
CA PHE A 226 2.60 -4.79 -12.47
C PHE A 226 2.49 -4.90 -14.00
N VAL A 227 3.59 -4.62 -14.69
CA VAL A 227 3.73 -4.90 -16.14
C VAL A 227 4.21 -6.34 -16.37
N THR A 228 3.84 -6.91 -17.51
CA THR A 228 4.17 -8.29 -17.92
C THR A 228 4.08 -8.41 -19.46
N ALA A 229 4.23 -9.61 -20.01
CA ALA A 229 4.10 -9.85 -21.45
C ALA A 229 2.63 -9.93 -21.89
N GLY A 230 2.34 -9.51 -23.12
CA GLY A 230 0.98 -9.47 -23.68
C GLY A 230 0.40 -10.87 -23.91
N HIS A 231 1.23 -11.80 -24.38
CA HIS A 231 0.80 -13.18 -24.62
C HIS A 231 0.39 -13.95 -23.36
N CYS A 232 0.71 -13.43 -22.15
CA CYS A 232 0.34 -14.04 -20.88
C CYS A 232 -1.14 -13.88 -20.51
N GLY A 233 -1.87 -12.98 -21.18
CA GLY A 233 -3.28 -12.76 -20.89
C GLY A 233 -3.92 -11.65 -21.71
N ARG A 234 -5.20 -11.83 -22.04
CA ARG A 234 -6.00 -10.81 -22.73
C ARG A 234 -6.56 -9.80 -21.73
N ALA A 235 -6.86 -8.58 -22.19
CA ALA A 235 -7.56 -7.61 -21.37
C ALA A 235 -8.87 -8.18 -20.80
N GLY A 236 -9.13 -7.95 -19.51
CA GLY A 236 -10.25 -8.52 -18.76
C GLY A 236 -9.96 -9.87 -18.10
N ALA A 237 -8.87 -10.56 -18.45
CA ALA A 237 -8.52 -11.82 -17.81
C ALA A 237 -8.15 -11.63 -16.33
N ARG A 238 -8.53 -12.59 -15.48
CA ARG A 238 -8.22 -12.61 -14.05
C ARG A 238 -6.90 -13.32 -13.80
N THR A 239 -6.12 -12.78 -12.86
CA THR A 239 -4.88 -13.40 -12.39
C THR A 239 -5.03 -13.95 -10.98
N SER A 240 -4.17 -14.91 -10.63
CA SER A 240 -3.98 -15.40 -9.28
C SER A 240 -2.50 -15.41 -8.90
N GLN A 241 -2.24 -15.29 -7.59
CA GLN A 241 -0.91 -15.29 -6.99
C GLN A 241 0.08 -14.33 -7.69
N PRO A 242 -0.17 -13.00 -7.72
CA PRO A 242 -1.21 -12.26 -7.00
C PRO A 242 -2.55 -12.16 -7.75
N GLY A 243 -3.63 -11.96 -6.98
CA GLY A 243 -4.97 -11.68 -7.52
C GLY A 243 -5.01 -10.34 -8.26
N GLY A 244 -5.64 -10.29 -9.44
CA GLY A 244 -5.69 -9.08 -10.25
C GLY A 244 -6.44 -9.24 -11.58
N THR A 245 -6.52 -8.16 -12.35
CA THR A 245 -7.14 -8.13 -13.68
C THR A 245 -6.18 -7.52 -14.70
N VAL A 246 -5.98 -8.20 -15.83
CA VAL A 246 -5.26 -7.64 -16.99
C VAL A 246 -6.04 -6.45 -17.53
N ARG A 247 -5.49 -5.24 -17.43
CA ARG A 247 -6.19 -4.01 -17.84
C ARG A 247 -5.85 -3.53 -19.24
N GLY A 248 -4.68 -3.92 -19.74
CA GLY A 248 -4.28 -3.71 -21.11
C GLY A 248 -3.36 -4.85 -21.54
N SER A 249 -3.51 -5.30 -22.78
CA SER A 249 -2.64 -6.31 -23.39
C SER A 249 -2.55 -6.07 -24.89
N THR A 250 -1.35 -6.14 -25.46
CA THR A 250 -1.08 -6.08 -26.90
C THR A 250 -0.18 -7.24 -27.27
N PHE A 251 -0.71 -8.15 -28.10
CA PHE A 251 -0.01 -9.28 -28.71
C PHE A 251 -0.88 -9.89 -29.83
N PRO A 252 -0.35 -10.15 -31.04
CA PRO A 252 1.01 -9.87 -31.52
C PRO A 252 1.22 -8.37 -31.88
N GLY A 253 2.27 -8.04 -32.64
CA GLY A 253 2.66 -6.67 -33.01
C GLY A 253 3.61 -6.04 -32.00
N ARG A 254 3.20 -6.01 -30.73
CA ARG A 254 4.03 -5.80 -29.54
C ARG A 254 3.80 -6.97 -28.58
N ASP A 255 4.53 -7.03 -27.48
CA ASP A 255 4.30 -8.06 -26.47
C ASP A 255 4.38 -7.49 -25.05
N TYR A 256 3.33 -6.75 -24.68
CA TYR A 256 3.20 -6.20 -23.33
C TYR A 256 1.76 -6.22 -22.82
N ALA A 257 1.65 -6.33 -21.51
CA ALA A 257 0.42 -6.16 -20.76
C ALA A 257 0.71 -5.47 -19.41
N TRP A 258 -0.36 -5.03 -18.75
CA TRP A 258 -0.29 -4.70 -17.33
C TRP A 258 -1.51 -5.24 -16.59
N VAL A 259 -1.26 -5.64 -15.36
CA VAL A 259 -2.25 -6.22 -14.44
C VAL A 259 -2.45 -5.24 -13.30
N GLN A 260 -3.70 -4.82 -13.10
CA GLN A 260 -4.09 -4.14 -11.87
C GLN A 260 -4.32 -5.19 -10.79
N VAL A 261 -3.63 -5.08 -9.67
CA VAL A 261 -3.75 -6.06 -8.58
C VAL A 261 -4.95 -5.75 -7.70
N ASP A 262 -5.54 -6.79 -7.12
CA ASP A 262 -6.62 -6.62 -6.16
C ASP A 262 -6.10 -6.01 -4.85
N ALA A 263 -7.01 -5.40 -4.09
CA ALA A 263 -6.72 -4.96 -2.72
C ALA A 263 -6.12 -6.10 -1.89
N GLY A 264 -5.12 -5.76 -1.07
CA GLY A 264 -4.30 -6.71 -0.31
C GLY A 264 -2.96 -7.06 -0.96
N ASN A 265 -2.81 -6.85 -2.28
CA ASN A 265 -1.51 -7.04 -2.93
C ASN A 265 -0.74 -5.72 -2.99
N THR A 266 0.53 -5.73 -2.55
CA THR A 266 1.36 -4.52 -2.43
C THR A 266 2.47 -4.50 -3.48
N PRO A 267 2.39 -3.64 -4.51
CA PRO A 267 3.50 -3.39 -5.44
C PRO A 267 4.79 -2.95 -4.73
N ARG A 268 5.88 -3.69 -4.96
CA ARG A 268 7.22 -3.35 -4.46
C ARG A 268 8.18 -3.09 -5.62
N GLY A 269 9.00 -2.05 -5.50
CA GLY A 269 10.07 -1.72 -6.45
C GLY A 269 11.26 -2.67 -6.35
N LEU A 270 11.00 -3.97 -6.41
CA LEU A 270 11.95 -5.06 -6.18
C LEU A 270 11.82 -6.11 -7.29
N VAL A 271 12.92 -6.77 -7.59
CA VAL A 271 12.99 -7.96 -8.43
C VAL A 271 13.63 -9.10 -7.64
N ASN A 272 13.05 -10.29 -7.65
CA ASN A 272 13.56 -11.46 -6.96
C ASN A 272 14.89 -11.92 -7.59
N ASP A 273 15.94 -12.12 -6.80
CA ASP A 273 17.24 -12.59 -7.29
C ASP A 273 17.38 -14.12 -7.32
N TYR A 274 16.36 -14.84 -6.85
CA TYR A 274 16.30 -16.29 -6.71
C TYR A 274 17.46 -16.91 -5.92
N ARG A 275 18.11 -16.12 -5.05
CA ARG A 275 19.17 -16.52 -4.11
C ARG A 275 18.82 -16.18 -2.65
N GLY A 276 17.56 -15.85 -2.39
CA GLY A 276 17.06 -15.46 -1.06
C GLY A 276 17.04 -13.95 -0.83
N GLY A 277 17.31 -13.14 -1.86
CA GLY A 277 17.30 -11.69 -1.81
C GLY A 277 16.46 -11.04 -2.92
N THR A 278 16.64 -9.73 -3.06
CA THR A 278 16.00 -8.93 -4.12
C THR A 278 16.94 -7.85 -4.63
N VAL A 279 16.76 -7.48 -5.90
CA VAL A 279 17.39 -6.32 -6.53
C VAL A 279 16.42 -5.15 -6.52
N ALA A 280 16.89 -4.03 -5.98
CA ALA A 280 16.19 -2.77 -5.96
C ALA A 280 15.98 -2.19 -7.36
N VAL A 281 14.77 -1.69 -7.63
CA VAL A 281 14.44 -0.94 -8.84
C VAL A 281 14.50 0.55 -8.51
N ALA A 282 15.34 1.31 -9.20
CA ALA A 282 15.52 2.75 -8.99
C ALA A 282 14.98 3.60 -10.15
N GLY A 283 14.75 3.01 -11.32
CA GLY A 283 14.27 3.72 -12.50
C GLY A 283 14.23 2.81 -13.73
N SER A 284 14.14 3.41 -14.91
CA SER A 284 14.09 2.72 -16.21
C SER A 284 14.98 3.36 -17.27
N VAL A 285 16.16 3.84 -16.88
CA VAL A 285 17.18 4.29 -17.84
C VAL A 285 17.58 3.13 -18.73
N GLU A 286 17.39 3.30 -20.04
CA GLU A 286 17.61 2.24 -21.03
C GLU A 286 19.10 2.00 -21.26
N ALA A 287 19.54 0.75 -21.11
CA ALA A 287 20.93 0.34 -21.29
C ALA A 287 21.29 0.18 -22.78
N ALA A 288 22.55 0.46 -23.14
CA ALA A 288 23.05 0.36 -24.52
C ALA A 288 23.28 -1.09 -24.98
N VAL A 289 23.41 -1.29 -26.30
CA VAL A 289 23.92 -2.57 -26.85
C VAL A 289 25.32 -2.84 -26.30
N GLY A 290 25.60 -4.09 -25.91
CA GLY A 290 26.81 -4.52 -25.23
C GLY A 290 26.72 -4.46 -23.71
N ALA A 291 25.75 -3.74 -23.13
CA ALA A 291 25.59 -3.65 -21.68
C ALA A 291 25.22 -5.01 -21.05
N ALA A 292 25.72 -5.26 -19.85
CA ALA A 292 25.28 -6.36 -19.03
C ALA A 292 23.81 -6.19 -18.62
N VAL A 293 23.05 -7.27 -18.70
CA VAL A 293 21.64 -7.30 -18.32
C VAL A 293 21.32 -8.65 -17.68
N CYS A 294 20.49 -8.62 -16.65
CA CYS A 294 19.98 -9.81 -15.98
C CYS A 294 18.47 -9.88 -16.08
N ARG A 295 17.93 -11.09 -15.97
CA ARG A 295 16.50 -11.37 -15.99
C ARG A 295 16.08 -12.26 -14.83
N SER A 296 14.85 -12.07 -14.38
CA SER A 296 14.23 -12.79 -13.25
C SER A 296 12.83 -13.34 -13.60
N GLY A 297 12.53 -14.57 -13.17
CA GLY A 297 11.38 -15.33 -13.65
C GLY A 297 11.24 -16.71 -13.03
N SER A 298 9.99 -17.17 -12.99
CA SER A 298 9.53 -18.28 -12.17
C SER A 298 10.04 -19.66 -12.53
N THR A 299 10.60 -19.83 -13.73
CA THR A 299 11.07 -21.14 -14.20
C THR A 299 12.57 -21.28 -13.98
N THR A 300 13.37 -20.36 -14.52
CA THR A 300 14.84 -20.50 -14.50
C THR A 300 15.55 -19.54 -13.54
N GLY A 301 14.80 -18.78 -12.74
CA GLY A 301 15.31 -17.92 -11.68
C GLY A 301 16.02 -16.67 -12.19
N TRP A 302 17.25 -16.43 -11.73
CA TRP A 302 18.06 -15.28 -12.14
C TRP A 302 19.13 -15.67 -13.16
N ARG A 303 19.10 -15.06 -14.36
CA ARG A 303 20.05 -15.33 -15.46
C ARG A 303 20.58 -14.02 -16.02
N CYS A 304 21.84 -13.99 -16.44
CA CYS A 304 22.48 -12.78 -16.97
C CYS A 304 23.13 -13.03 -18.32
N GLY A 305 23.33 -11.94 -19.04
CA GLY A 305 23.96 -11.91 -20.35
C GLY A 305 24.23 -10.47 -20.76
N THR A 306 24.20 -10.22 -22.06
CA THR A 306 24.42 -8.90 -22.65
C THR A 306 23.30 -8.54 -23.62
N ILE A 307 23.03 -7.25 -23.77
CA ILE A 307 22.16 -6.75 -24.83
C ILE A 307 22.90 -6.88 -26.16
N GLN A 308 22.37 -7.64 -27.11
CA GLN A 308 23.03 -7.90 -28.39
C GLN A 308 22.52 -6.98 -29.50
N GLN A 309 21.21 -6.73 -29.54
CA GLN A 309 20.56 -5.96 -30.60
C GLN A 309 19.32 -5.27 -30.03
N LYS A 310 18.94 -4.13 -30.60
CA LYS A 310 17.69 -3.43 -30.32
C LYS A 310 16.85 -3.37 -31.59
N ASN A 311 15.57 -3.07 -31.42
CA ASN A 311 14.60 -2.94 -32.50
C ASN A 311 14.48 -4.20 -33.40
N ALA A 312 14.57 -5.38 -32.79
CA ALA A 312 14.40 -6.66 -33.49
C ALA A 312 12.92 -6.97 -33.73
N SER A 313 12.64 -7.66 -34.83
CA SER A 313 11.32 -8.25 -35.11
C SER A 313 11.43 -9.77 -35.12
N VAL A 314 10.48 -10.43 -34.47
CA VAL A 314 10.42 -11.89 -34.31
C VAL A 314 9.03 -12.37 -34.69
N THR A 315 8.97 -13.44 -35.50
CA THR A 315 7.69 -14.04 -35.92
C THR A 315 7.39 -15.26 -35.05
N TYR A 316 6.37 -15.11 -34.21
CA TYR A 316 5.77 -16.21 -33.45
C TYR A 316 4.62 -16.86 -34.25
N PRO A 317 4.13 -18.05 -33.85
CA PRO A 317 2.96 -18.66 -34.48
C PRO A 317 1.73 -17.74 -34.54
N GLU A 318 1.56 -16.87 -33.53
CA GLU A 318 0.45 -15.94 -33.42
C GLU A 318 0.62 -14.66 -34.26
N GLY A 319 1.87 -14.34 -34.68
CA GLY A 319 2.17 -13.18 -35.50
C GLY A 319 3.55 -12.57 -35.23
N THR A 320 3.90 -11.55 -36.02
CA THR A 320 5.17 -10.81 -35.85
C THR A 320 5.08 -9.81 -34.71
N VAL A 321 6.07 -9.83 -33.82
CA VAL A 321 6.28 -8.83 -32.76
C VAL A 321 7.52 -8.01 -33.09
N SER A 322 7.40 -6.68 -33.05
CA SER A 322 8.47 -5.76 -33.45
C SER A 322 8.98 -4.90 -32.31
N GLY A 323 10.20 -4.38 -32.47
CA GLY A 323 10.87 -3.50 -31.53
C GLY A 323 11.32 -4.16 -30.24
N LEU A 324 11.63 -5.45 -30.31
CA LEU A 324 12.18 -6.23 -29.21
C LEU A 324 13.69 -5.94 -29.03
N THR A 325 14.19 -6.21 -27.85
CA THR A 325 15.63 -6.21 -27.57
C THR A 325 16.12 -7.65 -27.41
N ARG A 326 17.20 -7.99 -28.11
CA ARG A 326 17.81 -9.32 -28.10
C ARG A 326 18.90 -9.41 -27.02
N SER A 327 18.97 -10.55 -26.36
CA SER A 327 20.02 -10.91 -25.41
C SER A 327 20.38 -12.40 -25.48
N ASN A 328 21.53 -12.76 -24.93
CA ASN A 328 21.98 -14.14 -24.72
C ASN A 328 21.75 -14.67 -23.30
N ALA A 329 21.12 -13.91 -22.39
CA ALA A 329 20.66 -14.48 -21.12
C ALA A 329 19.54 -15.49 -21.41
N CYS A 330 19.68 -16.73 -20.94
CA CYS A 330 18.71 -17.81 -21.20
C CYS A 330 17.39 -17.62 -20.43
N ALA A 331 16.31 -18.19 -20.97
CA ALA A 331 14.97 -18.25 -20.38
C ALA A 331 14.22 -19.49 -20.92
N GLU A 332 13.17 -19.92 -20.21
CA GLU A 332 12.33 -21.08 -20.57
C GLU A 332 10.84 -20.79 -20.36
N PRO A 333 9.91 -21.64 -20.85
CA PRO A 333 8.47 -21.46 -20.64
C PRO A 333 8.12 -21.20 -19.17
N GLY A 334 7.38 -20.12 -18.92
CA GLY A 334 7.04 -19.62 -17.58
C GLY A 334 7.91 -18.43 -17.09
N ASP A 335 9.07 -18.18 -17.72
CA ASP A 335 9.83 -16.93 -17.50
C ASP A 335 9.24 -15.73 -18.28
N SER A 336 8.31 -15.99 -19.19
CA SER A 336 7.54 -14.99 -19.93
C SER A 336 6.97 -13.90 -19.03
N GLY A 337 7.11 -12.65 -19.43
CA GLY A 337 6.72 -11.48 -18.64
C GLY A 337 7.71 -11.07 -17.55
N GLY A 338 8.66 -11.93 -17.19
CA GLY A 338 9.64 -11.68 -16.13
C GLY A 338 10.56 -10.50 -16.39
N SER A 339 11.08 -9.90 -15.32
CA SER A 339 11.89 -8.68 -15.34
C SER A 339 13.19 -8.85 -16.12
N TRP A 340 13.60 -7.82 -16.86
CA TRP A 340 14.97 -7.59 -17.36
C TRP A 340 15.51 -6.30 -16.76
N ILE A 341 16.66 -6.33 -16.10
CA ILE A 341 17.22 -5.23 -15.31
C ILE A 341 18.73 -5.12 -15.53
N SER A 342 19.23 -3.89 -15.61
CA SER A 342 20.67 -3.58 -15.70
C SER A 342 21.04 -2.66 -14.54
N GLY A 343 21.92 -3.12 -13.65
CA GLY A 343 22.10 -2.48 -12.35
C GLY A 343 20.78 -2.47 -11.57
N ASN A 344 20.25 -1.27 -11.31
CA ASN A 344 18.94 -1.03 -10.69
C ASN A 344 17.92 -0.41 -11.66
N GLN A 345 18.18 -0.46 -12.97
CA GLN A 345 17.36 0.16 -14.01
C GLN A 345 16.55 -0.90 -14.77
N ALA A 346 15.23 -0.78 -14.73
CA ALA A 346 14.31 -1.65 -15.46
C ALA A 346 14.52 -1.49 -16.98
N GLN A 347 14.70 -2.62 -17.68
CA GLN A 347 14.94 -2.67 -19.12
C GLN A 347 13.74 -3.20 -19.89
N GLY A 348 13.05 -4.24 -19.38
CA GLY A 348 11.92 -4.83 -20.10
C GLY A 348 11.34 -6.09 -19.49
N VAL A 349 10.43 -6.72 -20.23
CA VAL A 349 9.77 -7.97 -19.84
C VAL A 349 10.04 -9.07 -20.86
N THR A 350 10.28 -10.30 -20.41
CA THR A 350 10.56 -11.44 -21.30
C THR A 350 9.41 -11.67 -22.29
N SER A 351 9.69 -11.63 -23.59
CA SER A 351 8.72 -11.93 -24.64
C SER A 351 8.83 -13.39 -25.07
N GLY A 352 10.03 -13.85 -25.41
CA GLY A 352 10.28 -15.24 -25.79
C GLY A 352 11.65 -15.41 -26.43
N GLY A 353 11.92 -16.56 -27.01
CA GLY A 353 13.21 -16.83 -27.62
C GLY A 353 13.37 -18.27 -28.09
N SER A 354 14.62 -18.66 -28.34
CA SER A 354 15.00 -20.00 -28.78
C SER A 354 16.19 -20.52 -27.98
N GLY A 355 16.27 -21.84 -27.81
CA GLY A 355 17.25 -22.49 -26.92
C GLY A 355 16.68 -22.72 -25.52
N ASN A 356 17.56 -22.89 -24.52
CA ASN A 356 17.20 -23.16 -23.13
C ASN A 356 18.35 -22.79 -22.17
N CYS A 357 18.18 -23.00 -20.87
CA CYS A 357 19.23 -22.66 -19.89
C CYS A 357 20.33 -23.72 -19.72
N SER A 358 20.24 -24.87 -20.41
CA SER A 358 21.28 -25.91 -20.44
C SER A 358 22.28 -25.71 -21.58
N THR A 359 21.81 -25.34 -22.77
CA THR A 359 22.64 -25.16 -23.98
C THR A 359 22.84 -23.69 -24.37
N GLY A 360 22.21 -22.77 -23.65
CA GLY A 360 22.12 -21.36 -24.03
C GLY A 360 21.04 -21.13 -25.10
N GLY A 361 20.87 -19.86 -25.47
CA GLY A 361 19.81 -19.46 -26.39
C GLY A 361 19.85 -17.99 -26.75
N THR A 362 18.93 -17.61 -27.65
CA THR A 362 18.65 -16.22 -27.99
C THR A 362 17.31 -15.84 -27.39
N MET A 363 17.29 -14.85 -26.51
CA MET A 363 16.09 -14.38 -25.85
C MET A 363 15.78 -12.94 -26.26
N TYR A 364 14.49 -12.62 -26.27
CA TYR A 364 13.96 -11.32 -26.61
C TYR A 364 13.11 -10.79 -25.46
N PHE A 365 13.26 -9.51 -25.17
CA PHE A 365 12.41 -8.80 -24.23
C PHE A 365 11.78 -7.57 -24.85
N GLN A 366 10.55 -7.28 -24.43
CA GLN A 366 9.83 -6.06 -24.77
C GLN A 366 10.35 -4.94 -23.85
N PRO A 367 10.90 -3.84 -24.38
CA PRO A 367 11.39 -2.73 -23.56
C PRO A 367 10.30 -2.15 -22.66
N VAL A 368 10.67 -1.76 -21.43
CA VAL A 368 9.70 -1.33 -20.40
C VAL A 368 9.13 0.06 -20.66
N ASN A 369 9.92 1.01 -21.15
CA ASN A 369 9.49 2.40 -21.35
C ASN A 369 8.29 2.53 -22.33
N PRO A 370 8.26 1.81 -23.47
CA PRO A 370 7.06 1.73 -24.31
C PRO A 370 5.80 1.22 -23.59
N ILE A 371 5.93 0.28 -22.65
CA ILE A 371 4.79 -0.25 -21.87
C ILE A 371 4.26 0.82 -20.93
N LEU A 372 5.17 1.50 -20.22
CA LEU A 372 4.84 2.58 -19.30
C LEU A 372 4.14 3.73 -20.05
N ALA A 373 4.66 4.11 -21.21
CA ALA A 373 4.07 5.16 -22.04
C ALA A 373 2.69 4.76 -22.59
N ALA A 374 2.53 3.52 -23.09
CA ALA A 374 1.28 3.06 -23.69
C ALA A 374 0.10 3.06 -22.70
N TYR A 375 0.37 2.82 -21.42
CA TYR A 375 -0.67 2.70 -20.39
C TYR A 375 -0.63 3.81 -19.33
N GLY A 376 0.23 4.82 -19.49
CA GLY A 376 0.38 5.92 -18.51
C GLY A 376 0.82 5.46 -17.12
N LEU A 377 1.68 4.44 -17.05
CA LEU A 377 2.07 3.79 -15.80
C LEU A 377 3.35 4.41 -15.23
N THR A 378 3.42 4.46 -13.90
CA THR A 378 4.63 4.87 -13.16
C THR A 378 5.23 3.66 -12.45
N LEU A 379 6.52 3.44 -12.65
CA LEU A 379 7.29 2.38 -11.99
C LEU A 379 7.33 2.60 -10.48
N VAL A 380 7.13 1.56 -9.69
CA VAL A 380 7.42 1.63 -8.24
C VAL A 380 8.92 1.47 -8.05
N THR A 381 9.55 2.41 -7.36
CA THR A 381 10.99 2.39 -7.07
C THR A 381 11.27 2.32 -5.57
N THR A 382 12.41 1.71 -5.22
CA THR A 382 12.94 1.69 -3.85
C THR A 382 13.40 3.09 -3.46
N GLY A 383 12.60 3.76 -2.61
CA GLY A 383 12.66 5.20 -2.32
C GLY A 383 11.29 5.79 -1.95
N GLY A 384 10.21 5.08 -2.27
CA GLY A 384 8.84 5.40 -1.86
C GLY A 384 8.16 6.47 -2.73
N PRO A 385 6.82 6.48 -2.79
CA PRO A 385 6.07 7.48 -3.53
C PRO A 385 6.02 8.78 -2.74
N GLY A 386 6.79 9.79 -3.15
CA GLY A 386 6.51 11.18 -2.79
C GLY A 386 5.15 11.59 -3.38
N PRO A 387 4.40 12.52 -2.75
CA PRO A 387 3.08 12.91 -3.22
C PRO A 387 3.17 13.33 -4.68
N THR A 388 2.22 12.84 -5.49
CA THR A 388 1.93 13.36 -6.82
C THR A 388 1.99 14.89 -6.78
N PRO A 389 2.95 15.57 -7.44
CA PRO A 389 2.72 16.96 -7.78
C PRO A 389 1.61 16.91 -8.83
N THR A 390 0.41 17.33 -8.42
CA THR A 390 -0.65 17.77 -9.34
C THR A 390 0.01 18.54 -10.50
N PRO A 391 -0.33 18.26 -11.77
CA PRO A 391 0.25 18.99 -12.89
C PRO A 391 -0.18 20.45 -12.76
N THR A 392 0.67 21.27 -12.17
CA THR A 392 0.52 22.72 -12.20
C THR A 392 1.21 23.16 -13.48
N SER A 393 0.42 23.45 -14.50
CA SER A 393 0.90 24.26 -15.61
C SER A 393 1.33 25.63 -15.09
N THR A 394 2.41 26.15 -15.68
CA THR A 394 2.88 27.55 -15.69
C THR A 394 3.36 28.15 -14.37
N GLY A 395 4.66 28.45 -14.31
CA GLY A 395 5.26 29.37 -13.34
C GLY A 395 6.70 29.01 -13.00
N THR A 396 7.64 29.88 -13.37
CA THR A 396 9.06 29.87 -12.99
C THR A 396 9.29 29.42 -11.54
N PRO A 397 10.28 28.55 -11.24
CA PRO A 397 10.58 28.12 -9.88
C PRO A 397 10.98 29.31 -8.97
N PRO A 398 10.63 29.29 -7.67
CA PRO A 398 11.05 30.31 -6.73
C PRO A 398 12.54 30.10 -6.40
N GLY A 399 13.41 30.88 -7.06
CA GLY A 399 14.86 30.81 -6.83
C GLY A 399 15.73 31.37 -7.95
N GLY A 400 15.36 32.52 -8.53
CA GLY A 400 16.17 33.19 -9.56
C GLY A 400 16.34 32.38 -10.86
N THR A 401 16.89 33.03 -11.89
CA THR A 401 17.24 32.33 -13.14
C THR A 401 18.60 31.67 -13.07
N THR A 402 19.45 31.95 -12.07
CA THR A 402 20.83 31.45 -12.05
C THR A 402 20.94 29.98 -11.61
N TRP A 403 21.73 29.18 -12.32
CA TRP A 403 22.02 27.79 -11.96
C TRP A 403 22.73 27.69 -10.59
N GLN A 404 22.32 26.73 -9.76
CA GLN A 404 22.87 26.49 -8.42
C GLN A 404 22.99 24.98 -8.13
N VAL A 405 24.08 24.59 -7.48
CA VAL A 405 24.29 23.23 -6.96
C VAL A 405 23.25 22.92 -5.87
N GLY A 406 22.72 21.69 -5.86
CA GLY A 406 21.72 21.23 -4.89
C GLY A 406 20.28 21.58 -5.27
N THR A 407 20.08 22.38 -6.32
CA THR A 407 18.74 22.76 -6.78
C THR A 407 18.14 21.68 -7.69
N ALA A 408 16.87 21.34 -7.45
CA ALA A 408 16.11 20.44 -8.30
C ALA A 408 15.52 21.20 -9.50
N TYR A 409 15.93 20.82 -10.70
CA TYR A 409 15.45 21.38 -11.96
C TYR A 409 14.52 20.39 -12.65
N ALA A 410 13.31 20.83 -12.99
CA ALA A 410 12.41 20.07 -13.85
C ALA A 410 12.85 20.13 -15.31
N ALA A 411 12.52 19.11 -16.11
CA ALA A 411 12.72 19.19 -17.56
C ALA A 411 11.94 20.38 -18.14
N GLY A 412 12.57 21.13 -19.04
CA GLY A 412 12.08 22.38 -19.60
C GLY A 412 12.41 23.64 -18.80
N ALA A 413 12.88 23.53 -17.55
CA ALA A 413 13.32 24.68 -16.76
C ALA A 413 14.45 25.42 -17.47
N THR A 414 14.43 26.75 -17.46
CA THR A 414 15.49 27.58 -18.05
C THR A 414 16.29 28.25 -16.94
N VAL A 415 17.62 28.20 -17.04
CA VAL A 415 18.56 28.79 -16.10
C VAL A 415 19.69 29.51 -16.81
N ASP A 416 20.30 30.50 -16.16
CA ASP A 416 21.48 31.21 -16.59
C ASP A 416 22.70 30.67 -15.84
N HIS A 417 23.78 30.36 -16.57
CA HIS A 417 25.07 30.02 -16.00
C HIS A 417 26.16 30.74 -16.79
N ALA A 418 27.03 31.48 -16.10
CA ALA A 418 28.10 32.27 -16.70
C ALA A 418 27.62 33.20 -17.85
N GLY A 419 26.43 33.78 -17.71
CA GLY A 419 25.86 34.72 -18.69
C GLY A 419 25.23 34.06 -19.93
N VAL A 420 25.05 32.74 -19.92
CA VAL A 420 24.41 31.98 -21.00
C VAL A 420 23.19 31.24 -20.45
N SER A 421 22.08 31.29 -21.18
CA SER A 421 20.85 30.59 -20.82
C SER A 421 20.86 29.14 -21.32
N TYR A 422 20.34 28.24 -20.49
CA TYR A 422 20.26 26.80 -20.74
C TYR A 422 18.89 26.28 -20.36
N ARG A 423 18.36 25.34 -21.16
CA ARG A 423 17.16 24.57 -20.87
C ARG A 423 17.53 23.20 -20.32
N CYS A 424 16.95 22.83 -19.20
CA CYS A 424 17.03 21.50 -18.62
C CYS A 424 16.34 20.49 -19.54
N LEU A 425 17.05 19.46 -20.00
CA LEU A 425 16.54 18.41 -20.88
C LEU A 425 15.88 17.28 -20.09
N GLN A 426 16.39 17.00 -18.90
CA GLN A 426 15.96 15.89 -18.05
C GLN A 426 15.88 16.36 -16.61
N GLY A 427 14.78 16.09 -15.90
CA GLY A 427 14.63 16.54 -14.52
C GLY A 427 15.69 15.92 -13.60
N HIS A 428 16.38 16.72 -12.79
CA HIS A 428 17.47 16.27 -11.91
C HIS A 428 17.74 17.25 -10.77
N THR A 429 18.47 16.81 -9.75
CA THR A 429 19.08 17.70 -8.75
C THR A 429 20.52 17.99 -9.13
N ALA A 430 20.88 19.26 -9.29
CA ALA A 430 22.21 19.67 -9.71
C ALA A 430 23.29 19.27 -8.68
N GLN A 431 24.43 18.79 -9.17
CA GLN A 431 25.58 18.36 -8.35
C GLN A 431 26.82 19.19 -8.71
N PRO A 432 27.85 19.26 -7.84
CA PRO A 432 29.14 19.83 -8.22
C PRO A 432 29.69 19.16 -9.49
N GLY A 433 30.15 19.94 -10.47
CA GLY A 433 30.65 19.40 -11.75
C GLY A 433 29.56 19.17 -12.80
N TRP A 434 28.29 19.43 -12.48
CA TRP A 434 27.16 19.36 -13.42
C TRP A 434 26.72 20.74 -13.91
N GLU A 435 27.66 21.69 -13.99
CA GLU A 435 27.39 22.99 -14.58
C GLU A 435 26.88 22.80 -16.02
N PRO A 436 25.92 23.61 -16.49
CA PRO A 436 25.28 23.40 -17.80
C PRO A 436 26.20 23.12 -19.00
N PRO A 437 27.37 23.79 -19.18
CA PRO A 437 28.28 23.45 -20.28
C PRO A 437 28.97 22.07 -20.15
N ASN A 438 29.07 21.52 -18.94
CA ASN A 438 29.82 20.29 -18.66
C ASN A 438 28.99 19.02 -18.91
N VAL A 439 27.66 19.12 -18.86
CA VAL A 439 26.74 17.97 -18.96
C VAL A 439 25.63 18.21 -20.02
N PRO A 440 25.98 18.20 -21.32
CA PRO A 440 25.04 18.48 -22.42
C PRO A 440 23.90 17.46 -22.54
N ALA A 441 23.99 16.32 -21.86
CA ALA A 441 22.89 15.36 -21.75
C ALA A 441 21.74 15.87 -20.85
N LEU A 442 22.03 16.80 -19.93
CA LEU A 442 21.07 17.37 -19.00
C LEU A 442 20.70 18.81 -19.36
N TRP A 443 21.53 19.52 -20.11
CA TRP A 443 21.34 20.93 -20.45
C TRP A 443 21.52 21.19 -21.94
N GLN A 444 20.58 21.93 -22.52
CA GLN A 444 20.65 22.48 -23.87
C GLN A 444 20.89 23.98 -23.79
N ARG A 445 21.95 24.48 -24.40
CA ARG A 445 22.18 25.92 -24.56
C ARG A 445 21.05 26.54 -25.41
N LEU A 446 20.53 27.70 -24.99
CA LEU A 446 19.55 28.48 -25.73
C LEU A 446 20.18 29.58 -26.57
#